data_AF-A0A9E0K7D0-F1
#
_entry.id   AF-A0A9E0K7D0-F1
#
_cell.length_a   1.000
_cell.length_b   1.000
_cell.length_c   1.000
_cell.angle_alpha   90.00
_cell.angle_beta   90.00
_cell.angle_gamma   90.00
#
_symmetry.space_group_name_H-M   'P 1'
#
loop_
_entity.id
_entity.type
_entity.pdbx_description
1 polymer ?
#
loop_
_entity_poly.entity_id
_entity_poly.type
_entity_poly.pdbx_seq_one_letter_code
_entity_poly.pdbx_strand_id
1 'polypeptide(L)'
;MKNTHWLLIAGLFFASCASPGYERTDEGVLIRLDQKESTDSRLVRLNVVNSKIIHVSATPKKSFSKEKSLIVVPQEKFSDFSVEEKNDEVVVSTADLKAVVSLKTGEVQFFDASGKILLRENEGGGKRFDPVTVEGTDGYALKQSFESPDDEAFYGLGQHQADEFNYKGKNESLFQYNTKVSV
;
A
#
# COMPACT_ATOMS: atom_id res chain seq x y z
N MET A 1 28.33 62.22 -6.98
CA MET A 1 28.39 60.76 -7.23
C MET A 1 27.47 60.09 -6.22
N LYS A 2 26.30 59.60 -6.65
CA LYS A 2 25.27 59.00 -5.77
C LYS A 2 25.43 57.48 -5.84
N ASN A 3 25.77 56.83 -4.72
CA ASN A 3 25.83 55.38 -4.61
C ASN A 3 24.51 54.86 -4.05
N THR A 4 23.76 54.15 -4.88
CA THR A 4 22.52 53.46 -4.50
C THR A 4 22.87 52.01 -4.19
N HIS A 5 22.66 51.58 -2.94
CA HIS A 5 22.84 50.18 -2.54
C HIS A 5 21.59 49.37 -2.85
N TRP A 6 21.74 48.29 -3.62
CA TRP A 6 20.69 47.31 -3.90
C TRP A 6 20.73 46.21 -2.82
N LEU A 7 19.65 46.06 -2.07
CA LEU A 7 19.41 44.94 -1.16
C LEU A 7 18.84 43.78 -1.97
N LEU A 8 19.65 42.74 -2.19
CA LEU A 8 19.23 41.45 -2.74
C LEU A 8 18.63 40.61 -1.60
N ILE A 9 17.32 40.40 -1.65
CA ILE A 9 16.61 39.44 -0.79
C ILE A 9 16.90 38.04 -1.35
N ALA A 10 17.72 37.26 -0.64
CA ALA A 10 17.92 35.85 -0.92
C ALA A 10 16.70 35.06 -0.42
N GLY A 11 15.89 34.53 -1.35
CA GLY A 11 14.82 33.60 -1.03
C GLY A 11 15.38 32.25 -0.58
N LEU A 12 15.08 31.84 0.64
CA LEU A 12 15.27 30.46 1.08
C LEU A 12 14.33 29.56 0.27
N PHE A 13 14.89 28.79 -0.66
CA PHE A 13 14.22 27.63 -1.21
C PHE A 13 14.14 26.57 -0.11
N PHE A 14 12.93 26.29 0.38
CA PHE A 14 12.66 25.10 1.17
C PHE A 14 12.86 23.88 0.26
N ALA A 15 14.04 23.27 0.32
CA ALA A 15 14.27 21.95 -0.22
C ALA A 15 13.43 20.97 0.61
N SER A 16 12.30 20.53 0.05
CA SER A 16 11.57 19.38 0.57
C SER A 16 12.55 18.21 0.61
N CYS A 17 12.80 17.68 1.80
CA CYS A 17 13.66 16.51 1.99
C CYS A 17 12.98 15.29 1.36
N ALA A 18 13.18 15.09 0.06
CA ALA A 18 12.97 13.80 -0.56
C ALA A 18 14.11 12.89 -0.11
N SER A 19 13.87 12.09 0.92
CA SER A 19 14.75 10.98 1.27
C SER A 19 14.78 9.99 0.10
N PRO A 20 15.95 9.50 -0.32
CA PRO A 20 16.06 8.56 -1.42
C PRO A 20 15.39 7.24 -1.03
N GLY A 21 14.14 7.06 -1.42
CA GLY A 21 13.38 5.82 -1.17
C GLY A 21 11.90 6.03 -0.89
N TYR A 22 11.52 7.18 -0.32
CA TYR A 22 10.11 7.50 -0.13
C TYR A 22 9.80 9.00 -0.11
N GLU A 23 8.52 9.31 -0.25
CA GLU A 23 7.94 10.64 -0.19
C GLU A 23 6.80 10.63 0.83
N ARG A 24 6.85 11.51 1.83
CA ARG A 24 5.72 11.75 2.73
C ARG A 24 4.65 12.54 1.98
N THR A 25 3.40 12.14 2.12
CA THR A 25 2.25 12.83 1.55
C THR A 25 1.33 13.32 2.67
N ASP A 26 0.36 14.14 2.31
CA ASP A 26 -0.71 14.59 3.20
C ASP A 26 -1.59 13.45 3.74
N GLU A 27 -1.58 12.29 3.08
CA GLU A 27 -2.42 11.14 3.38
C GLU A 27 -1.61 9.92 3.86
N GLY A 28 -0.27 10.00 3.90
CA GLY A 28 0.57 8.86 4.27
C GLY A 28 1.94 8.90 3.61
N VAL A 29 2.32 7.84 2.90
CA VAL A 29 3.64 7.69 2.28
C VAL A 29 3.60 7.03 0.91
N LEU A 30 4.52 7.42 0.03
CA LEU A 30 4.80 6.81 -1.27
C LEU A 30 6.24 6.29 -1.28
N ILE A 31 6.40 4.97 -1.38
CA ILE A 31 7.67 4.27 -1.52
C ILE A 31 8.01 4.10 -3.00
N ARG A 32 9.28 4.35 -3.35
CA ARG A 32 9.83 4.17 -4.69
C ARG A 32 10.88 3.07 -4.64
N LEU A 33 10.58 1.96 -5.29
CA LEU A 33 11.41 0.76 -5.29
C LEU A 33 12.31 0.73 -6.52
N ASP A 34 13.50 0.15 -6.35
CA ASP A 34 14.35 -0.24 -7.46
C ASP A 34 13.81 -1.53 -8.09
N GLN A 35 12.99 -1.36 -9.13
CA GLN A 35 12.30 -2.44 -9.81
C GLN A 35 13.31 -3.32 -10.58
N LYS A 36 13.47 -4.57 -10.16
CA LYS A 36 14.38 -5.54 -10.81
C LYS A 36 13.76 -6.14 -12.06
N GLU A 37 12.53 -6.63 -11.94
CA GLU A 37 11.76 -7.19 -13.05
C GLU A 37 10.54 -6.33 -13.38
N SER A 38 10.09 -6.36 -14.64
CA SER A 38 8.90 -5.60 -15.06
C SER A 38 7.61 -6.04 -14.34
N THR A 39 7.61 -7.24 -13.75
CA THR A 39 6.52 -7.81 -12.94
C THR A 39 6.55 -7.40 -11.48
N ASP A 40 7.62 -6.75 -11.01
CA ASP A 40 7.78 -6.33 -9.63
C ASP A 40 7.10 -4.99 -9.37
N SER A 41 6.84 -4.69 -8.09
CA SER A 41 6.38 -3.36 -7.71
C SER A 41 7.46 -2.31 -7.99
N ARG A 42 7.08 -1.18 -8.60
CA ARG A 42 7.91 0.02 -8.70
C ARG A 42 7.53 1.07 -7.67
N LEU A 43 6.23 1.17 -7.39
CA LEU A 43 5.69 2.09 -6.38
C LEU A 43 4.80 1.32 -5.42
N VAL A 44 4.91 1.66 -4.13
CA VAL A 44 4.00 1.21 -3.07
C VAL A 44 3.53 2.45 -2.31
N ARG A 45 2.23 2.58 -2.07
CA ARG A 45 1.65 3.72 -1.36
C ARG A 45 0.81 3.23 -0.21
N LEU A 46 1.00 3.83 0.95
CA LEU A 46 0.19 3.62 2.15
C LEU A 46 -0.56 4.92 2.40
N ASN A 47 -1.88 4.91 2.24
CA ASN A 47 -2.76 6.02 2.60
C ASN A 47 -3.48 5.69 3.91
N VAL A 48 -3.34 6.54 4.92
CA VAL A 48 -4.03 6.43 6.21
C VAL A 48 -5.46 6.96 6.04
N VAL A 49 -6.44 6.07 6.13
CA VAL A 49 -7.86 6.41 5.98
C VAL A 49 -8.43 6.86 7.32
N ASN A 50 -8.09 6.17 8.40
CA ASN A 50 -8.37 6.57 9.79
C ASN A 50 -7.41 5.82 10.73
N SER A 51 -7.64 5.89 12.04
CA SER A 51 -6.76 5.24 13.02
C SER A 51 -6.66 3.72 12.85
N LYS A 52 -7.64 3.05 12.24
CA LYS A 52 -7.70 1.58 12.08
C LYS A 52 -7.66 1.10 10.63
N ILE A 53 -7.53 1.99 9.65
CA ILE A 53 -7.60 1.62 8.24
C ILE A 53 -6.46 2.28 7.47
N ILE A 54 -5.66 1.45 6.80
CA ILE A 54 -4.61 1.88 5.88
C ILE A 54 -4.91 1.26 4.52
N HIS A 55 -5.06 2.10 3.50
CA HIS A 55 -5.22 1.68 2.12
C HIS A 55 -3.85 1.52 1.46
N VAL A 56 -3.52 0.28 1.08
CA VAL A 56 -2.29 -0.04 0.36
C VAL A 56 -2.57 -0.09 -1.15
N SER A 57 -1.75 0.61 -1.93
CA SER A 57 -1.73 0.51 -3.40
C SER A 57 -0.32 0.16 -3.87
N ALA A 58 -0.20 -0.71 -4.87
CA ALA A 58 1.09 -0.99 -5.51
C ALA A 58 0.95 -1.04 -7.04
N THR A 59 2.02 -0.71 -7.75
CA THR A 59 2.04 -0.74 -9.22
C THR A 59 3.45 -0.98 -9.77
N PRO A 60 3.60 -1.72 -10.89
CA PRO A 60 4.85 -1.85 -11.62
C PRO A 60 5.14 -0.61 -12.50
N LYS A 61 4.16 0.29 -12.66
CA LYS A 61 4.26 1.50 -13.48
C LYS A 61 4.89 2.66 -12.69
N LYS A 62 5.24 3.74 -13.41
CA LYS A 62 5.78 4.98 -12.83
C LYS A 62 4.73 5.87 -12.15
N SER A 63 3.45 5.51 -12.25
CA SER A 63 2.32 6.22 -11.65
C SER A 63 1.15 5.27 -11.39
N PHE A 64 0.29 5.65 -10.45
CA PHE A 64 -0.96 4.93 -10.18
C PHE A 64 -2.04 5.25 -11.22
N SER A 65 -2.99 4.33 -11.37
CA SER A 65 -4.22 4.58 -12.10
C SER A 65 -5.03 5.71 -11.45
N LYS A 66 -5.80 6.44 -12.26
CA LYS A 66 -6.74 7.48 -11.81
C LYS A 66 -8.19 7.00 -11.76
N GLU A 67 -8.43 5.72 -12.11
CA GLU A 67 -9.76 5.12 -12.04
C GLU A 67 -10.31 5.17 -10.61
N LYS A 68 -11.59 5.50 -10.50
CA LYS A 68 -12.27 5.56 -9.22
C LYS A 68 -12.71 4.17 -8.79
N SER A 69 -12.64 3.89 -7.49
CA SER A 69 -13.17 2.65 -6.93
C SER A 69 -14.69 2.59 -7.13
N LEU A 70 -15.20 1.39 -7.44
CA LEU A 70 -16.64 1.12 -7.49
C LEU A 70 -17.23 0.79 -6.11
N ILE A 71 -16.37 0.49 -5.12
CA ILE A 71 -16.79 -0.01 -3.79
C ILE A 71 -16.38 0.92 -2.65
N VAL A 72 -15.28 1.67 -2.79
CA VAL A 72 -14.81 2.61 -1.75
C VAL A 72 -15.41 3.98 -2.02
N VAL A 73 -16.23 4.46 -1.07
CA VAL A 73 -16.80 5.81 -1.08
C VAL A 73 -15.77 6.85 -0.63
N PRO A 74 -15.95 8.15 -0.92
CA PRO A 74 -15.08 9.21 -0.42
C PRO A 74 -14.91 9.15 1.10
N GLN A 75 -13.69 9.37 1.57
CA GLN A 75 -13.31 9.36 2.98
C GLN A 75 -12.95 10.77 3.42
N GLU A 76 -13.18 11.09 4.69
CA GLU A 76 -12.67 12.34 5.27
C GLU A 76 -11.14 12.28 5.41
N LYS A 77 -10.48 13.43 5.30
CA LYS A 77 -9.03 13.50 5.51
C LYS A 77 -8.70 13.20 6.96
N PHE A 78 -7.78 12.26 7.17
CA PHE A 78 -7.26 11.91 8.50
C PHE A 78 -5.81 12.37 8.62
N SER A 79 -5.51 13.14 9.68
CA SER A 79 -4.18 13.74 9.90
C SER A 79 -3.43 13.18 11.10
N ASP A 80 -4.10 12.41 11.96
CA ASP A 80 -3.55 11.96 13.24
C ASP A 80 -2.71 10.69 13.09
N PHE A 81 -1.61 10.83 12.34
CA PHE A 81 -0.62 9.79 12.13
C PHE A 81 0.81 10.36 12.07
N SER A 82 1.79 9.54 12.43
CA SER A 82 3.21 9.85 12.28
C SER A 82 3.86 8.99 11.21
N VAL A 83 4.97 9.49 10.66
CA VAL A 83 5.82 8.79 9.70
C VAL A 83 7.26 8.90 10.19
N GLU A 84 7.93 7.76 10.33
CA GLU A 84 9.33 7.67 10.76
C GLU A 84 10.08 6.72 9.83
N GLU A 85 11.32 7.05 9.48
CA GLU A 85 12.22 6.14 8.78
C GLU A 85 13.20 5.52 9.79
N LYS A 86 13.35 4.19 9.75
CA LYS A 86 14.29 3.46 10.60
C LYS A 86 14.75 2.19 9.89
N ASN A 87 16.07 1.94 9.86
CA ASN A 87 16.65 0.68 9.40
C ASN A 87 16.18 0.22 8.00
N ASP A 88 16.18 1.12 6.99
CA ASP A 88 15.67 0.84 5.64
C ASP A 88 14.16 0.50 5.59
N GLU A 89 13.40 0.92 6.60
CA GLU A 89 11.95 0.79 6.67
C GLU A 89 11.31 2.15 6.95
N VAL A 90 10.09 2.32 6.44
CA VAL A 90 9.22 3.45 6.78
C VAL A 90 8.09 2.93 7.64
N VAL A 91 7.88 3.61 8.76
CA VAL A 91 6.88 3.29 9.77
C VAL A 91 5.81 4.36 9.75
N VAL A 92 4.57 3.97 9.46
CA VAL A 92 3.38 4.82 9.58
C VAL A 92 2.61 4.39 10.83
N SER A 93 2.42 5.29 11.79
CA SER A 93 1.75 4.98 13.06
C SER A 93 0.51 5.83 13.28
N THR A 94 -0.56 5.21 13.75
CA THR A 94 -1.78 5.85 14.24
C THR A 94 -1.96 5.52 15.74
N ALA A 95 -3.08 5.93 16.34
CA ALA A 95 -3.42 5.52 17.71
C ALA A 95 -3.69 4.00 17.86
N ASP A 96 -4.13 3.30 16.81
CA ASP A 96 -4.56 1.90 16.90
C ASP A 96 -3.66 0.93 16.10
N LEU A 97 -2.91 1.42 15.12
CA LEU A 97 -2.17 0.60 14.17
C LEU A 97 -0.78 1.16 13.86
N LYS A 98 0.11 0.25 13.46
CA LYS A 98 1.39 0.57 12.87
C LYS A 98 1.56 -0.22 11.58
N ALA A 99 1.82 0.47 10.48
CA ALA A 99 2.25 -0.14 9.22
C ALA A 99 3.73 0.11 9.00
N VAL A 100 4.47 -0.94 8.68
CA VAL A 100 5.89 -0.89 8.37
C VAL A 100 6.08 -1.32 6.92
N VAL A 101 6.82 -0.55 6.14
CA VAL A 101 7.12 -0.86 4.74
C VAL A 101 8.62 -0.83 4.49
N SER A 102 9.14 -1.91 3.91
CA SER A 102 10.55 -1.99 3.52
C SER A 102 10.85 -1.06 2.34
N LEU A 103 11.89 -0.24 2.44
CA LEU A 103 12.39 0.57 1.32
C LEU A 103 13.10 -0.28 0.26
N LYS A 104 13.46 -1.53 0.57
CA LYS A 104 14.14 -2.44 -0.36
C LYS A 104 13.16 -3.28 -1.18
N THR A 105 12.16 -3.86 -0.52
CA THR A 105 11.25 -4.84 -1.13
C THR A 105 9.84 -4.29 -1.34
N GLY A 106 9.44 -3.23 -0.62
CA GLY A 106 8.05 -2.77 -0.56
C GLY A 106 7.11 -3.73 0.15
N GLU A 107 7.65 -4.70 0.88
CA GLU A 107 6.92 -5.57 1.79
C GLU A 107 6.24 -4.72 2.86
N VAL A 108 4.97 -4.99 3.12
CA VAL A 108 4.19 -4.30 4.16
C VAL A 108 3.86 -5.24 5.31
N GLN A 109 4.03 -4.75 6.53
CA GLN A 109 3.67 -5.44 7.76
C GLN A 109 2.76 -4.54 8.61
N PHE A 110 1.78 -5.13 9.28
CA PHE A 110 0.84 -4.46 10.15
C PHE A 110 0.96 -4.99 11.56
N PHE A 111 0.94 -4.06 12.51
CA PHE A 111 0.95 -4.33 13.94
C PHE A 111 -0.19 -3.57 14.61
N ASP A 112 -0.69 -4.09 15.72
CA ASP A 112 -1.52 -3.30 16.62
C ASP A 112 -0.67 -2.26 17.39
N ALA A 113 -1.34 -1.38 18.14
CA ALA A 113 -0.69 -0.35 18.95
C ALA A 113 0.26 -0.91 20.03
N SER A 114 0.12 -2.19 20.43
CA SER A 114 1.01 -2.85 21.39
C SER A 114 2.28 -3.42 20.74
N GLY A 115 2.35 -3.42 19.40
CA GLY A 115 3.44 -4.01 18.64
C GLY A 115 3.27 -5.49 18.32
N LYS A 116 2.07 -6.06 18.53
CA LYS A 116 1.76 -7.43 18.09
C LYS A 116 1.52 -7.42 16.58
N ILE A 117 2.15 -8.37 15.87
CA ILE A 117 1.92 -8.56 14.43
C ILE A 117 0.47 -8.99 14.20
N LEU A 118 -0.19 -8.32 13.25
CA LEU A 118 -1.52 -8.65 12.76
C LEU A 118 -1.46 -9.34 11.39
N LEU A 119 -0.62 -8.83 10.49
CA LEU A 119 -0.49 -9.32 9.12
C LEU A 119 0.89 -8.95 8.58
N ARG A 120 1.57 -9.88 7.91
CA ARG A 120 2.78 -9.58 7.14
C ARG A 120 2.68 -10.16 5.75
N GLU A 121 3.14 -9.41 4.76
CA GLU A 121 3.36 -9.96 3.43
C GLU A 121 4.47 -11.03 3.45
N ASN A 122 4.52 -11.86 2.41
CA ASN A 122 5.58 -12.87 2.28
C ASN A 122 6.98 -12.24 2.30
N GLU A 123 7.90 -12.91 3.01
CA GLU A 123 9.30 -12.48 3.09
C GLU A 123 9.92 -12.38 1.70
N GLY A 124 10.53 -11.24 1.41
CA GLY A 124 11.15 -10.97 0.10
C GLY A 124 10.17 -10.44 -0.96
N GLY A 125 8.88 -10.28 -0.63
CA GLY A 125 7.88 -9.61 -1.45
C GLY A 125 6.69 -10.51 -1.81
N GLY A 126 5.49 -10.11 -1.40
CA GLY A 126 4.23 -10.81 -1.68
C GLY A 126 3.52 -10.39 -2.97
N LYS A 127 4.09 -9.48 -3.77
CA LYS A 127 3.41 -8.78 -4.89
C LYS A 127 3.96 -9.17 -6.25
N ARG A 128 3.08 -9.53 -7.19
CA ARG A 128 3.46 -9.81 -8.59
C ARG A 128 2.40 -9.28 -9.57
N PHE A 129 2.87 -8.69 -10.66
CA PHE A 129 2.05 -8.10 -11.71
C PHE A 129 2.39 -8.71 -13.08
N ASP A 130 1.64 -9.73 -13.50
CA ASP A 130 1.83 -10.34 -14.81
C ASP A 130 1.02 -9.57 -15.87
N PRO A 131 1.65 -8.97 -16.91
CA PRO A 131 0.93 -8.18 -17.90
C PRO A 131 -0.12 -9.03 -18.65
N VAL A 132 -1.30 -8.45 -18.86
CA VAL A 132 -2.37 -9.04 -19.66
C VAL A 132 -3.02 -7.98 -20.54
N THR A 133 -3.39 -8.35 -21.76
CA THR A 133 -4.13 -7.47 -22.68
C THR A 133 -5.41 -8.20 -23.09
N VAL A 134 -6.55 -7.54 -22.90
CA VAL A 134 -7.88 -8.06 -23.27
C VAL A 134 -8.56 -7.04 -24.17
N GLU A 135 -8.92 -7.44 -25.38
CA GLU A 135 -9.58 -6.57 -26.36
C GLU A 135 -8.86 -5.22 -26.59
N GLY A 136 -7.53 -5.24 -26.56
CA GLY A 136 -6.69 -4.04 -26.72
C GLY A 136 -6.54 -3.16 -25.47
N THR A 137 -7.11 -3.58 -24.33
CA THR A 137 -6.94 -2.91 -23.04
C THR A 137 -5.88 -3.61 -22.20
N ASP A 138 -4.84 -2.87 -21.81
CA ASP A 138 -3.75 -3.40 -20.98
C ASP A 138 -4.08 -3.36 -19.49
N GLY A 139 -3.71 -4.43 -18.79
CA GLY A 139 -3.84 -4.58 -17.34
C GLY A 139 -2.79 -5.53 -16.77
N TYR A 140 -3.06 -6.02 -15.56
CA TYR A 140 -2.21 -6.99 -14.88
C TYR A 140 -3.06 -8.07 -14.22
N ALA A 141 -2.66 -9.33 -14.36
CA ALA A 141 -3.02 -10.36 -13.41
C ALA A 141 -2.19 -10.12 -12.13
N LEU A 142 -2.89 -9.82 -11.03
CA LEU A 142 -2.27 -9.49 -9.75
C LEU A 142 -2.22 -10.73 -8.85
N LYS A 143 -1.06 -10.95 -8.23
CA LYS A 143 -0.92 -11.84 -7.07
C LYS A 143 -0.43 -11.04 -5.86
N GLN A 144 -1.11 -11.27 -4.74
CA GLN A 144 -0.73 -10.81 -3.41
C GLN A 144 -0.60 -12.04 -2.50
N SER A 145 0.40 -12.07 -1.62
CA SER A 145 0.59 -13.17 -0.68
C SER A 145 1.03 -12.66 0.69
N PHE A 146 0.47 -13.29 1.71
CA PHE A 146 0.73 -12.99 3.11
C PHE A 146 1.10 -14.27 3.83
N GLU A 147 1.92 -14.09 4.86
CA GLU A 147 2.30 -15.15 5.78
C GLU A 147 1.12 -15.46 6.69
N SER A 148 0.89 -16.73 6.96
CA SER A 148 -0.33 -17.18 7.65
C SER A 148 0.04 -18.24 8.69
N PRO A 149 0.10 -17.89 9.99
CA PRO A 149 0.48 -18.81 11.05
C PRO A 149 -0.59 -19.90 11.27
N ASP A 150 -0.21 -21.02 11.88
CA ASP A 150 -1.08 -22.21 12.00
C ASP A 150 -2.36 -21.97 12.79
N ASP A 151 -2.38 -20.98 13.69
CA ASP A 151 -3.51 -20.60 14.54
C ASP A 151 -4.44 -19.54 13.91
N GLU A 152 -4.20 -19.16 12.66
CA GLU A 152 -5.06 -18.24 11.90
C GLU A 152 -6.26 -18.97 11.26
N ALA A 153 -7.39 -18.28 11.16
CA ALA A 153 -8.59 -18.75 10.49
C ALA A 153 -9.17 -17.66 9.58
N PHE A 154 -9.70 -18.07 8.43
CA PHE A 154 -10.25 -17.17 7.43
C PHE A 154 -11.75 -17.41 7.23
N TYR A 155 -12.53 -16.34 7.20
CA TYR A 155 -13.99 -16.34 7.02
C TYR A 155 -14.40 -15.22 6.07
N GLY A 156 -15.58 -15.32 5.47
CA GLY A 156 -16.12 -14.31 4.55
C GLY A 156 -16.13 -14.81 3.11
N LEU A 157 -15.49 -14.06 2.21
CA LEU A 157 -15.44 -14.29 0.74
C LEU A 157 -16.81 -14.24 0.01
N GLY A 158 -17.92 -14.14 0.74
CA GLY A 158 -19.29 -14.06 0.22
C GLY A 158 -20.13 -15.28 0.58
N GLN A 159 -20.96 -15.74 -0.35
CA GLN A 159 -21.81 -16.91 -0.22
C GLN A 159 -21.41 -17.96 -1.25
N HIS A 160 -20.87 -19.08 -0.75
CA HIS A 160 -20.36 -20.18 -1.58
C HIS A 160 -21.06 -21.50 -1.27
N GLN A 161 -21.05 -22.44 -2.23
CA GLN A 161 -21.82 -23.70 -2.18
C GLN A 161 -20.96 -24.93 -1.86
N ALA A 162 -19.72 -24.74 -1.42
CA ALA A 162 -18.76 -25.82 -1.16
C ALA A 162 -18.80 -26.37 0.28
N ASP A 163 -19.74 -25.90 1.11
CA ASP A 163 -19.85 -26.23 2.55
C ASP A 163 -18.53 -25.96 3.33
N GLU A 164 -17.74 -25.00 2.87
CA GLU A 164 -16.53 -24.55 3.53
C GLU A 164 -16.84 -23.44 4.53
N PHE A 165 -16.19 -23.49 5.70
CA PHE A 165 -16.43 -22.52 6.78
C PHE A 165 -15.16 -21.75 7.17
N ASN A 166 -14.12 -22.45 7.64
CA ASN A 166 -12.78 -21.87 7.82
C ASN A 166 -11.95 -22.14 6.56
N TYR A 167 -11.55 -21.08 5.86
CA TYR A 167 -10.78 -21.13 4.60
C TYR A 167 -9.26 -21.29 4.78
N LYS A 168 -8.75 -21.45 6.01
CA LYS A 168 -7.34 -21.73 6.25
C LYS A 168 -6.89 -22.96 5.44
N GLY A 169 -5.91 -22.78 4.55
CA GLY A 169 -5.36 -23.83 3.69
C GLY A 169 -6.29 -24.31 2.56
N LYS A 170 -7.37 -23.57 2.26
CA LYS A 170 -8.35 -23.88 1.22
C LYS A 170 -8.31 -22.87 0.08
N ASN A 171 -9.04 -23.17 -0.99
CA ASN A 171 -9.13 -22.34 -2.19
C ASN A 171 -10.59 -22.06 -2.53
N GLU A 172 -10.89 -20.82 -2.91
CA GLU A 172 -12.20 -20.43 -3.46
C GLU A 172 -11.99 -19.49 -4.65
N SER A 173 -12.76 -19.70 -5.72
CA SER A 173 -12.74 -18.84 -6.91
C SER A 173 -13.79 -17.74 -6.77
N LEU A 174 -13.38 -16.48 -6.86
CA LEU A 174 -14.29 -15.34 -6.71
C LEU A 174 -14.87 -14.91 -8.07
N PHE A 175 -16.05 -15.44 -8.40
CA PHE A 175 -16.85 -15.04 -9.56
C PHE A 175 -18.34 -15.09 -9.21
N GLN A 176 -19.17 -14.46 -10.04
CA GLN A 176 -20.61 -14.42 -9.82
C GLN A 176 -21.32 -15.50 -10.64
N TYR A 177 -22.19 -16.27 -10.00
CA TYR A 177 -23.00 -17.29 -10.66
C TYR A 177 -24.29 -17.54 -9.88
N ASN A 178 -25.28 -18.19 -10.49
CA ASN A 178 -26.49 -18.56 -9.75
C ASN A 178 -26.11 -19.36 -8.49
N THR A 179 -26.62 -18.96 -7.33
CA THR A 179 -26.34 -19.47 -5.97
C THR A 179 -24.97 -19.11 -5.36
N LYS A 180 -24.06 -18.51 -6.13
CA LYS A 180 -22.71 -18.10 -5.70
C LYS A 180 -22.55 -16.58 -5.75
N VAL A 181 -22.25 -15.97 -4.61
CA VAL A 181 -22.01 -14.54 -4.48
C VAL A 181 -20.60 -14.33 -3.97
N SER A 182 -19.76 -13.63 -4.72
CA SER A 182 -18.40 -13.27 -4.27
C SER A 182 -18.38 -11.84 -3.76
N VAL A 183 -17.77 -11.64 -2.59
CA VAL A 183 -17.57 -10.34 -1.93
C VAL A 183 -16.10 -10.15 -1.64
#